data_AF-A0A7X5FB80-F1
#
_entry.id   AF-A0A7X5FB80-F1
#
_cell.length_a   1.000
_cell.length_b   1.000
_cell.length_c   1.000
_cell.angle_alpha   90.00
_cell.angle_beta   90.00
_cell.angle_gamma   90.00
#
_symmetry.space_group_name_H-M   'P 1'
#
loop_
_entity.id
_entity.type
_entity.pdbx_description
1 polymer ?
#
loop_
_entity_poly.entity_id
_entity_poly.type
_entity_poly.pdbx_seq_one_letter_code
_entity_poly.pdbx_strand_id
1 'polypeptide(L)'
;MIQGKKEKIQEDGEFFLKAKYLDIQTGHPWVVLIHEEDGKVYGVRAGDELSVKWNHRKTEVGVDMTRNLIKPGEIGLFRDIVERYKIKAGDVLELTLAPAASSLECIQKKLVGKRLSYPEAKSIIYDIVHYHLDDIQIAFFVASAFGKEVFSKQEIYYLTKA
;
A
#
# COMPACT_ATOMS: atom_id res chain seq x y z
N MET A 1 10.36 1.49 46.34
CA MET A 1 9.69 2.32 45.31
C MET A 1 10.73 2.81 44.30
N ILE A 2 10.99 2.08 43.20
CA ILE A 2 11.34 2.61 41.87
C ILE A 2 11.05 1.47 40.88
N GLN A 3 9.80 1.35 40.46
CA GLN A 3 9.39 0.48 39.35
C GLN A 3 8.43 1.31 38.52
N GLY A 4 8.96 1.94 37.47
CA GLY A 4 8.23 3.00 36.76
C GLY A 4 9.00 3.51 35.58
N LYS A 5 9.42 2.61 34.68
CA LYS A 5 9.76 2.91 33.28
C LYS A 5 9.88 1.60 32.48
N LYS A 6 8.85 0.76 32.57
CA LYS A 6 8.59 -0.26 31.55
C LYS A 6 7.50 0.28 30.63
N GLU A 7 7.83 0.28 29.35
CA GLU A 7 6.90 0.00 28.25
C GLU A 7 5.64 0.88 28.21
N LYS A 8 5.79 2.08 27.66
CA LYS A 8 4.73 2.66 26.81
C LYS A 8 5.06 2.29 25.38
N ILE A 9 4.60 1.13 24.94
CA ILE A 9 4.54 0.73 23.53
C ILE A 9 3.08 0.39 23.22
N GLN A 10 2.66 0.78 22.02
CA GLN A 10 1.44 0.39 21.29
C GLN A 10 0.13 1.10 21.64
N GLU A 11 -0.07 2.28 21.04
CA GLU A 11 -1.42 2.76 20.69
C GLU A 11 -1.63 2.94 19.16
N ASP A 12 -0.59 3.03 18.32
CA ASP A 12 -0.78 3.34 16.87
C ASP A 12 -0.32 2.25 15.85
N GLY A 13 0.17 1.09 16.28
CA GLY A 13 0.60 0.03 15.34
C GLY A 13 1.80 0.39 14.44
N GLU A 14 2.42 1.56 14.67
CA GLU A 14 3.61 2.05 13.99
C GLU A 14 4.88 1.29 14.43
N PHE A 15 5.76 1.02 13.46
CA PHE A 15 7.08 0.44 13.70
C PHE A 15 8.13 1.01 12.75
N PHE A 16 9.41 0.80 13.06
CA PHE A 16 10.52 1.43 12.34
C PHE A 16 11.54 0.40 11.87
N LEU A 17 11.92 0.45 10.60
CA LEU A 17 12.95 -0.41 10.03
C LEU A 17 13.98 0.42 9.24
N LYS A 18 15.21 -0.10 9.17
CA LYS A 18 16.31 0.56 8.46
C LYS A 18 16.33 0.14 6.99
N ALA A 19 16.34 1.12 6.09
CA ALA A 19 16.33 0.88 4.65
C ALA A 19 17.61 0.15 4.19
N LYS A 20 17.43 -0.92 3.41
CA LYS A 20 18.49 -1.65 2.72
C LYS A 20 18.18 -1.74 1.23
N TYR A 21 19.11 -1.29 0.40
CA TYR A 21 18.97 -1.36 -1.04
C TYR A 21 19.12 -2.81 -1.53
N LEU A 22 18.19 -3.23 -2.40
CA LEU A 22 18.23 -4.48 -3.13
C LEU A 22 18.11 -4.17 -4.63
N ASP A 23 19.07 -4.63 -5.44
CA ASP A 23 19.06 -4.44 -6.90
C ASP A 23 18.10 -5.42 -7.59
N ILE A 24 16.83 -5.31 -7.23
CA ILE A 24 15.69 -6.07 -7.76
C ILE A 24 14.68 -5.06 -8.31
N GLN A 25 14.08 -5.36 -9.46
CA GLN A 25 13.08 -4.52 -10.11
C GLN A 25 11.87 -5.38 -10.47
N THR A 26 10.68 -4.86 -10.14
CA THR A 26 9.37 -5.45 -10.47
C THR A 26 8.61 -4.57 -11.46
N GLY A 27 8.98 -3.29 -11.58
CA GLY A 27 8.25 -2.30 -12.39
C GLY A 27 7.02 -1.78 -11.65
N HIS A 28 6.05 -2.65 -11.38
CA HIS A 28 4.91 -2.43 -10.49
C HIS A 28 4.32 -3.79 -10.05
N PRO A 29 3.76 -3.96 -8.83
CA PRO A 29 3.63 -3.00 -7.72
C PRO A 29 4.96 -2.63 -7.05
N TRP A 30 4.93 -1.60 -6.18
CA TRP A 30 6.05 -1.28 -5.29
C TRP A 30 6.17 -2.36 -4.21
N VAL A 31 7.21 -3.17 -4.28
CA VAL A 31 7.42 -4.28 -3.34
C VAL A 31 8.59 -3.99 -2.41
N VAL A 32 8.39 -4.27 -1.12
CA VAL A 32 9.45 -4.28 -0.10
C VAL A 32 9.61 -5.68 0.48
N LEU A 33 10.82 -5.99 0.94
CA LEU A 33 11.06 -7.19 1.73
C LEU A 33 11.04 -6.90 3.21
N ILE A 34 10.35 -7.75 3.96
CA ILE A 34 10.41 -7.81 5.42
C ILE A 34 10.99 -9.15 5.85
N HIS A 35 11.79 -9.13 6.92
CA HIS A 35 12.31 -10.35 7.50
C HIS A 35 11.18 -11.09 8.24
N GLU A 36 11.07 -12.41 8.10
CA GLU A 36 9.97 -13.17 8.72
C GLU A 36 9.88 -13.00 10.25
N GLU A 37 11.00 -12.76 10.94
CA GLU A 37 11.00 -12.47 12.38
C GLU A 37 10.35 -11.11 12.70
N ASP A 38 10.68 -10.07 11.93
CA ASP A 38 10.05 -8.75 12.07
C ASP A 38 8.56 -8.85 11.72
N GLY A 39 8.21 -9.58 10.66
CA GLY A 39 6.82 -9.84 10.28
C GLY A 39 6.01 -10.48 11.43
N LYS A 40 6.58 -11.47 12.12
CA LYS A 40 5.94 -12.09 13.30
C LYS A 40 5.77 -11.11 14.46
N VAL A 41 6.78 -10.25 14.70
CA VAL A 41 6.75 -9.27 15.80
C VAL A 41 5.72 -8.18 15.55
N TYR A 42 5.64 -7.67 14.32
CA TYR A 42 4.78 -6.54 13.95
C TYR A 42 3.43 -6.97 13.36
N GLY A 43 3.19 -8.27 13.23
CA GLY A 43 1.92 -8.81 12.71
C GLY A 43 1.75 -8.65 11.19
N VAL A 44 2.85 -8.47 10.46
CA VAL A 44 2.87 -8.31 8.99
C VAL A 44 3.11 -9.66 8.32
N ARG A 45 2.42 -9.91 7.21
CA ARG A 45 2.49 -11.12 6.38
C ARG A 45 2.82 -10.77 4.93
N ALA A 46 3.28 -11.78 4.18
CA ALA A 46 3.39 -11.64 2.74
C ALA A 46 2.00 -11.38 2.13
N GLY A 47 1.92 -10.44 1.20
CA GLY A 47 0.67 -9.97 0.60
C GLY A 47 -0.04 -8.87 1.39
N ASP A 48 0.43 -8.51 2.58
CA ASP A 48 -0.04 -7.29 3.26
C ASP A 48 0.50 -6.05 2.52
N GLU A 49 -0.16 -4.92 2.75
CA GLU A 49 0.30 -3.60 2.30
C GLU A 49 0.74 -2.75 3.49
N LEU A 50 1.81 -1.97 3.29
CA LEU A 50 2.33 -1.04 4.27
C LEU A 50 2.32 0.38 3.73
N SER A 51 1.95 1.33 4.59
CA SER A 51 2.30 2.73 4.39
C SER A 51 3.70 2.98 4.93
N VAL A 52 4.61 3.36 4.04
CA VAL A 52 5.99 3.75 4.35
C VAL A 52 6.09 5.26 4.39
N LYS A 53 6.51 5.84 5.51
CA LYS A 53 6.78 7.27 5.64
C LYS A 53 8.27 7.56 5.78
N TRP A 54 8.72 8.61 5.09
CA TRP A 54 10.09 9.14 5.16
C TRP A 54 10.09 10.63 4.83
N ASN A 55 10.85 11.46 5.55
CA ASN A 55 11.04 12.89 5.24
C ASN A 55 9.72 13.65 4.91
N HIS A 56 8.66 13.44 5.69
CA HIS A 56 7.31 14.00 5.49
C HIS A 56 6.58 13.55 4.20
N ARG A 57 7.10 12.54 3.51
CA ARG A 57 6.47 11.86 2.37
C ARG A 57 5.97 10.49 2.81
N LYS A 58 5.01 9.95 2.07
CA LYS A 58 4.49 8.61 2.25
C LYS A 58 4.20 7.91 0.92
N THR A 59 4.30 6.59 0.90
CA THR A 59 3.85 5.74 -0.21
C THR A 59 3.35 4.42 0.36
N GLU A 60 2.45 3.76 -0.36
CA GLU A 60 2.06 2.39 -0.07
C GLU A 60 2.90 1.41 -0.88
N VAL A 61 3.17 0.25 -0.27
CA VAL A 61 4.00 -0.83 -0.83
C VAL A 61 3.41 -2.18 -0.44
N GLY A 62 3.51 -3.16 -1.34
CA GLY A 62 3.24 -4.56 -1.03
C GLY A 62 4.41 -5.21 -0.31
N VAL A 63 4.10 -6.17 0.57
CA VAL A 63 5.09 -6.88 1.37
C VAL A 63 5.34 -8.27 0.81
N ASP A 64 6.61 -8.55 0.52
CA ASP A 64 7.14 -9.90 0.39
C ASP A 64 8.02 -10.24 1.60
N MET A 65 8.13 -11.53 1.91
CA MET A 65 8.88 -12.01 3.06
C MET A 65 10.19 -12.67 2.66
N THR A 66 11.21 -12.49 3.50
CA THR A 66 12.50 -13.16 3.33
C THR A 66 13.06 -13.64 4.67
N ARG A 67 13.96 -14.63 4.62
CA ARG A 67 14.73 -15.11 5.78
C ARG A 67 16.20 -14.72 5.75
N ASN A 68 16.72 -14.39 4.56
CA ASN A 68 18.17 -14.37 4.34
C ASN A 68 18.66 -13.16 3.53
N LEU A 69 17.79 -12.47 2.78
CA LEU A 69 18.22 -11.35 1.92
C LEU A 69 18.47 -10.07 2.73
N ILE A 70 17.77 -9.92 3.87
CA ILE A 70 17.92 -8.82 4.81
C ILE A 70 17.97 -9.36 6.24
N LYS A 71 18.49 -8.57 7.16
CA LYS A 71 18.56 -8.93 8.59
C LYS A 71 17.30 -8.43 9.32
N PRO A 72 16.94 -9.03 10.48
CA PRO A 72 15.97 -8.42 11.38
C PRO A 72 16.31 -6.95 11.68
N GLY A 73 15.29 -6.09 11.68
CA GLY A 73 15.43 -4.64 11.80
C GLY A 73 15.74 -3.89 10.50
N GLU A 74 15.86 -4.60 9.37
CA GLU A 74 16.04 -4.02 8.03
C GLU A 74 14.75 -4.16 7.20
N ILE A 75 14.49 -3.18 6.33
CA ILE A 75 13.49 -3.27 5.25
C ILE A 75 14.21 -3.24 3.90
N GLY A 76 13.97 -4.26 3.09
CA GLY A 76 14.54 -4.37 1.75
C GLY A 76 13.76 -3.49 0.77
N LEU A 77 14.40 -2.49 0.20
CA LEU A 77 13.82 -1.63 -0.83
C LEU A 77 14.34 -2.05 -2.20
N PHE A 78 13.41 -2.33 -3.11
CA PHE A 78 13.73 -2.62 -4.51
C PHE A 78 14.20 -1.36 -5.26
N ARG A 79 14.87 -1.58 -6.39
CA ARG A 79 15.44 -0.53 -7.23
C ARG A 79 14.41 0.52 -7.63
N ASP A 80 13.21 0.09 -8.00
CA ASP A 80 12.12 0.98 -8.41
C ASP A 80 11.78 2.02 -7.33
N ILE A 81 11.67 1.58 -6.07
CA ILE A 81 11.35 2.44 -4.92
C ILE A 81 12.49 3.44 -4.68
N VAL A 82 13.74 2.97 -4.68
CA VAL A 82 14.90 3.82 -4.43
C VAL A 82 15.10 4.83 -5.55
N GLU A 83 14.94 4.44 -6.81
CA GLU A 83 15.06 5.35 -7.95
C GLU A 83 13.95 6.40 -7.98
N ARG A 84 12.70 6.00 -7.66
CA ARG A 84 11.54 6.90 -7.63
C ARG A 84 11.60 7.89 -6.48
N TYR A 85 11.91 7.42 -5.28
CA TYR A 85 11.75 8.19 -4.05
C TYR A 85 13.05 8.71 -3.45
N LYS A 86 14.21 8.27 -3.98
CA LYS A 86 15.55 8.67 -3.55
C LYS A 86 15.83 8.42 -2.06
N ILE A 87 15.22 7.38 -1.49
CA ILE A 87 15.48 6.90 -0.13
C ILE A 87 16.90 6.32 -0.09
N LYS A 88 17.70 6.70 0.92
CA LYS A 88 19.09 6.25 1.03
C LYS A 88 19.16 4.97 1.87
N ALA A 89 20.14 4.13 1.54
CA ALA A 89 20.48 3.00 2.40
C ALA A 89 20.84 3.51 3.80
N GLY A 90 20.20 2.93 4.80
CA GLY A 90 20.37 3.27 6.19
C GLY A 90 19.40 4.30 6.76
N ASP A 91 18.56 4.92 5.93
CA ASP A 91 17.46 5.76 6.40
C ASP A 91 16.51 4.93 7.27
N VAL A 92 15.97 5.52 8.34
CA VAL A 92 14.95 4.88 9.17
C VAL A 92 13.59 5.24 8.62
N LEU A 93 12.80 4.22 8.28
CA LEU A 93 11.46 4.37 7.73
C LEU A 93 10.43 4.04 8.80
N GLU A 94 9.39 4.85 8.86
CA GLU A 94 8.21 4.59 9.68
C GLU A 94 7.21 3.77 8.86
N LEU A 95 6.69 2.70 9.45
CA LEU A 95 5.86 1.71 8.79
C LEU A 95 4.58 1.50 9.59
N THR A 96 3.47 1.39 8.87
CA THR A 96 2.16 0.99 9.39
C THR A 96 1.49 0.06 8.39
N LEU A 97 0.60 -0.83 8.85
CA LEU A 97 -0.34 -1.48 7.94
C LEU A 97 -1.12 -0.42 7.17
N ALA A 98 -1.18 -0.57 5.85
CA ALA A 98 -1.95 0.34 5.01
C ALA A 98 -3.44 0.15 5.31
N PRO A 99 -4.22 1.23 5.47
CA PRO A 99 -5.67 1.12 5.53
C PRO A 99 -6.19 0.69 4.16
N ALA A 100 -7.33 0.00 4.12
CA ALA A 100 -8.00 -0.28 2.86
C ALA A 100 -8.31 1.03 2.12
N ALA A 101 -8.10 1.03 0.80
CA ALA A 101 -8.41 2.17 -0.06
C ALA A 101 -9.87 2.60 0.11
N SER A 102 -10.09 3.91 0.27
CA SER A 102 -11.43 4.47 0.45
C SER A 102 -12.37 4.16 -0.73
N SER A 103 -11.81 4.02 -1.93
CA SER A 103 -12.54 3.67 -3.14
C SER A 103 -12.94 2.19 -3.24
N LEU A 104 -12.48 1.31 -2.35
CA LEU A 104 -12.81 -0.12 -2.40
C LEU A 104 -14.31 -0.35 -2.22
N GLU A 105 -14.97 0.41 -1.35
CA GLU A 105 -16.43 0.38 -1.18
C GLU A 105 -17.16 0.83 -2.47
N CYS A 106 -16.58 1.77 -3.21
CA CYS A 106 -17.11 2.23 -4.49
C CYS A 106 -17.01 1.14 -5.57
N ILE A 107 -15.90 0.40 -5.60
CA ILE A 107 -15.73 -0.76 -6.49
C ILE A 107 -16.73 -1.86 -6.14
N GLN A 108 -16.88 -2.20 -4.86
CA GLN A 108 -17.89 -3.17 -4.41
C GLN A 108 -19.31 -2.75 -4.80
N LYS A 109 -19.65 -1.47 -4.57
CA LYS A 109 -20.91 -0.87 -5.00
C LYS A 109 -21.13 -1.06 -6.50
N LYS A 110 -20.10 -0.86 -7.32
CA LYS A 110 -20.18 -1.03 -8.77
C LYS A 110 -20.37 -2.50 -9.18
N LEU A 111 -19.66 -3.42 -8.55
CA LEU A 111 -19.76 -4.86 -8.82
C LEU A 111 -21.17 -5.41 -8.57
N VAL A 112 -21.91 -4.86 -7.61
CA VAL A 112 -23.32 -5.22 -7.36
C VAL A 112 -24.32 -4.44 -8.23
N GLY A 113 -23.84 -3.77 -9.29
CA GLY A 113 -24.69 -3.11 -10.30
C GLY A 113 -25.20 -1.71 -9.93
N LYS A 114 -24.73 -1.12 -8.82
CA LYS A 114 -25.14 0.24 -8.42
C LYS A 114 -24.35 1.30 -9.20
N ARG A 115 -24.94 2.49 -9.33
CA ARG A 115 -24.34 3.63 -10.06
C ARG A 115 -23.32 4.36 -9.21
N LEU A 116 -22.24 4.80 -9.85
CA LEU A 116 -21.24 5.70 -9.25
C LEU A 116 -21.66 7.16 -9.42
N SER A 117 -21.53 7.92 -8.33
CA SER A 117 -21.54 9.38 -8.36
C SER A 117 -20.16 9.91 -8.81
N TYR A 118 -20.08 11.20 -9.15
CA TYR A 118 -18.81 11.81 -9.53
C TYR A 118 -17.73 11.74 -8.44
N PRO A 119 -18.02 12.03 -7.15
CA PRO A 119 -17.02 11.88 -6.08
C PRO A 119 -16.51 10.45 -5.93
N GLU A 120 -17.38 9.44 -6.08
CA GLU A 120 -17.00 8.03 -6.00
C GLU A 120 -16.12 7.62 -7.19
N ALA A 121 -16.50 8.01 -8.41
CA ALA A 121 -15.68 7.79 -9.60
C ALA A 121 -14.31 8.46 -9.47
N LYS A 122 -14.29 9.71 -8.98
CA LYS A 122 -13.05 10.45 -8.74
C LYS A 122 -12.17 9.79 -7.67
N SER A 123 -12.78 9.26 -6.60
CA SER A 123 -12.05 8.53 -5.55
C SER A 123 -11.38 7.27 -6.11
N ILE A 124 -12.07 6.50 -6.97
CA ILE A 124 -11.48 5.34 -7.64
C ILE A 124 -10.27 5.78 -8.49
N ILE A 125 -10.44 6.78 -9.37
CA ILE A 125 -9.34 7.22 -10.24
C ILE A 125 -8.17 7.78 -9.42
N TYR A 126 -8.45 8.54 -8.36
CA TYR A 126 -7.42 9.05 -7.44
C TYR A 126 -6.62 7.90 -6.81
N ASP A 127 -7.31 6.91 -6.25
CA ASP A 127 -6.63 5.78 -5.60
C ASP A 127 -5.85 4.91 -6.60
N ILE A 128 -6.30 4.78 -7.86
CA ILE A 128 -5.51 4.14 -8.94
C ILE A 128 -4.23 4.93 -9.23
N VAL A 129 -4.34 6.25 -9.45
CA VAL A 129 -3.20 7.12 -9.83
C VAL A 129 -2.17 7.21 -8.70
N HIS A 130 -2.63 7.16 -7.45
CA HIS A 130 -1.78 7.24 -6.27
C HIS A 130 -1.32 5.88 -5.74
N TYR A 131 -1.62 4.78 -6.45
CA TYR A 131 -1.27 3.41 -6.07
C TYR A 131 -1.78 2.98 -4.69
N HIS A 132 -2.96 3.49 -4.33
CA HIS A 132 -3.71 3.04 -3.16
C HIS A 132 -4.55 1.79 -3.48
N LEU A 133 -4.82 1.53 -4.76
CA LEU A 133 -5.44 0.30 -5.21
C LEU A 133 -4.40 -0.63 -5.83
N ASP A 134 -4.36 -1.87 -5.36
CA ASP A 134 -3.51 -2.93 -5.91
C ASP A 134 -4.06 -3.49 -7.24
N ASP A 135 -3.23 -4.29 -7.94
CA ASP A 135 -3.58 -4.89 -9.23
C ASP A 135 -4.85 -5.76 -9.17
N ILE A 136 -5.11 -6.43 -8.04
CA ILE A 136 -6.29 -7.28 -7.83
C ILE A 136 -7.54 -6.40 -7.73
N GLN A 137 -7.47 -5.32 -6.94
CA GLN A 137 -8.56 -4.37 -6.75
C GLN A 137 -8.87 -3.60 -8.04
N ILE A 138 -7.83 -3.22 -8.80
CA ILE A 138 -7.99 -2.63 -10.14
C ILE A 138 -8.64 -3.64 -11.10
N ALA A 139 -8.21 -4.91 -11.07
CA ALA A 139 -8.82 -5.94 -11.91
C ALA A 139 -10.32 -6.12 -11.60
N PHE A 140 -10.73 -6.06 -10.33
CA PHE A 140 -12.15 -6.06 -9.96
C PHE A 140 -12.90 -4.84 -10.50
N PHE A 141 -12.31 -3.64 -10.44
CA PHE A 141 -12.90 -2.45 -11.04
C PHE A 141 -13.08 -2.60 -12.56
N VAL A 142 -12.05 -3.08 -13.28
CA VAL A 142 -12.11 -3.31 -14.73
C VAL A 142 -13.13 -4.40 -15.06
N ALA A 143 -13.19 -5.49 -14.30
CA ALA A 143 -14.16 -6.57 -14.47
C ALA A 143 -15.61 -6.05 -14.32
N SER A 144 -15.84 -5.07 -13.43
CA SER A 144 -17.15 -4.43 -13.31
C SER A 144 -17.60 -3.73 -14.62
N ALA A 145 -16.68 -3.42 -15.54
CA ALA A 145 -16.98 -2.76 -16.81
C ALA A 145 -17.27 -3.74 -17.98
N PHE A 146 -17.07 -5.05 -17.79
CA PHE A 146 -17.21 -6.02 -18.89
C PHE A 146 -18.66 -6.27 -19.34
N GLY A 147 -19.65 -6.05 -18.47
CA GLY A 147 -21.06 -6.24 -18.81
C GLY A 147 -21.59 -5.13 -19.73
N LYS A 148 -22.45 -5.50 -20.69
CA LYS A 148 -23.18 -4.51 -21.51
C LYS A 148 -24.02 -3.59 -20.61
N GLU A 149 -23.99 -2.29 -20.90
CA GLU A 149 -24.75 -1.23 -20.20
C GLU A 149 -24.46 -1.05 -18.70
N VAL A 150 -23.39 -1.66 -18.18
CA VAL A 150 -23.03 -1.54 -16.76
C VAL A 150 -22.63 -0.11 -16.42
N PHE A 151 -21.89 0.58 -17.28
CA PHE A 151 -21.60 2.01 -17.13
C PHE A 151 -22.53 2.87 -17.99
N SER A 152 -23.21 3.82 -17.34
CA SER A 152 -24.01 4.83 -18.02
C SER A 152 -23.12 5.88 -18.69
N LYS A 153 -23.65 6.62 -19.67
CA LYS A 153 -22.94 7.75 -20.30
C LYS A 153 -22.46 8.78 -19.27
N GLN A 154 -23.23 8.99 -18.21
CA GLN A 154 -22.88 9.90 -17.12
C GLN A 154 -21.69 9.39 -16.30
N GLU A 155 -21.67 8.10 -15.96
CA GLU A 155 -20.52 7.50 -15.26
C GLU A 155 -19.26 7.50 -16.13
N ILE A 156 -19.39 7.24 -17.45
CA ILE A 156 -18.27 7.34 -18.39
C ILE A 156 -17.72 8.77 -18.42
N TYR A 157 -18.59 9.78 -18.46
CA TYR A 157 -18.19 11.18 -18.35
C TYR A 157 -17.47 11.47 -17.03
N TYR A 158 -17.96 10.95 -15.91
CA TYR A 158 -17.33 11.11 -14.60
C TYR A 158 -15.92 10.52 -14.55
N LEU A 159 -15.75 9.29 -15.02
CA LEU A 159 -14.43 8.64 -15.09
C LEU A 159 -13.47 9.38 -16.02
N THR A 160 -13.96 9.93 -17.14
CA THR A 160 -13.12 10.68 -18.09
C THR A 160 -12.67 12.03 -17.53
N LYS A 161 -13.51 12.66 -16.70
CA LYS A 161 -13.24 13.97 -16.11
C LYS A 161 -12.36 13.93 -14.86
N ALA A 162 -12.38 12.79 -14.16
CA ALA A 162 -11.77 12.59 -12.84
C ALA A 162 -10.25 12.83 -12.82
#